data_AF-A0AAU2B519-F1
#
_entry.id   AF-A0AAU2B519-F1
#
_cell.length_a   1.000
_cell.length_b   1.000
_cell.length_c   1.000
_cell.angle_alpha   90.00
_cell.angle_beta   90.00
_cell.angle_gamma   90.00
#
_symmetry.space_group_name_H-M   'P 1'
#
loop_
_entity.id
_entity.type
_entity.pdbx_description
1 polymer ?
#
loop_
_entity_poly.entity_id
_entity_poly.type
_entity_poly.pdbx_seq_one_letter_code
_entity_poly.pdbx_strand_id
1 'polypeptide(L)'
;MPMNREWAITRLKKFLDIAQLTYVPDAPNTFGFAHYRLTNKKEDVQGEAPIAEQVLDRVLPDWRTADWEQPSKQPLWRHREAANRAIALLETEQELLDNLGTGAPELDASTMHPWV
;
A
#
# COMPACT_ATOMS: atom_id res chain seq x y z
N MET A 1 -7.29 -17.35 9.12
CA MET A 1 -6.88 -17.84 7.80
C MET A 1 -5.67 -17.04 7.35
N PRO A 2 -4.62 -17.67 6.80
CA PRO A 2 -3.49 -16.96 6.23
C PRO A 2 -3.96 -16.12 5.02
N MET A 3 -3.35 -14.95 4.82
CA MET A 3 -3.65 -14.07 3.69
C MET A 3 -3.15 -14.68 2.38
N ASN A 4 -3.93 -14.60 1.31
CA ASN A 4 -3.46 -14.98 -0.02
C ASN A 4 -2.56 -13.86 -0.58
N ARG A 5 -1.26 -14.14 -0.67
CA ARG A 5 -0.21 -13.20 -1.11
C ARG A 5 -0.37 -12.76 -2.56
N GLU A 6 -0.62 -13.68 -3.48
CA GLU A 6 -0.78 -13.36 -4.91
C GLU A 6 -1.99 -12.45 -5.13
N TRP A 7 -3.08 -12.73 -4.41
CA TRP A 7 -4.27 -11.88 -4.42
C TRP A 7 -3.96 -10.49 -3.84
N ALA A 8 -3.23 -10.41 -2.72
CA ALA A 8 -2.85 -9.14 -2.09
C ALA A 8 -1.99 -8.28 -3.05
N ILE A 9 -0.94 -8.86 -3.65
CA ILE A 9 -0.10 -8.18 -4.65
C ILE A 9 -0.96 -7.70 -5.83
N THR A 10 -1.86 -8.54 -6.34
CA THR A 10 -2.76 -8.18 -7.45
C THR A 10 -3.66 -7.00 -7.08
N ARG A 11 -4.20 -6.96 -5.86
CA ARG A 11 -5.04 -5.85 -5.39
C ARG A 11 -4.26 -4.55 -5.24
N LEU A 12 -3.06 -4.60 -4.69
CA LEU A 12 -2.21 -3.41 -4.56
C LEU A 12 -1.76 -2.87 -5.94
N LYS A 13 -1.39 -3.76 -6.88
CA LYS A 13 -1.05 -3.36 -8.26
C LYS A 13 -2.24 -2.72 -8.97
N LYS A 14 -3.46 -3.29 -8.81
CA LYS A 14 -4.69 -2.71 -9.35
C LYS A 14 -4.98 -1.31 -8.76
N PHE A 15 -4.81 -1.15 -7.44
CA PHE A 15 -4.98 0.15 -6.80
C PHE A 15 -3.99 1.18 -7.36
N LEU A 16 -2.72 0.84 -7.51
CA LEU A 16 -1.71 1.74 -8.08
C LEU A 16 -2.01 2.14 -9.53
N ASP A 17 -2.51 1.20 -10.34
CA ASP A 17 -2.92 1.45 -11.72
C ASP A 17 -4.10 2.43 -11.79
N ILE A 18 -5.12 2.21 -10.97
CA ILE A 18 -6.29 3.10 -10.94
C ILE A 18 -5.94 4.45 -10.30
N ALA A 19 -5.06 4.48 -9.29
CA ALA A 19 -4.63 5.68 -8.59
C ALA A 19 -3.49 6.46 -9.31
N GLN A 20 -3.22 6.18 -10.59
CA GLN A 20 -2.21 6.89 -11.40
C GLN A 20 -2.39 8.41 -11.35
N LEU A 21 -1.28 9.15 -11.43
CA LEU A 21 -1.29 10.61 -11.45
C LEU A 21 -0.96 11.14 -12.84
N THR A 22 -1.65 12.20 -13.22
CA THR A 22 -1.30 13.03 -14.37
C THR A 22 -0.75 14.36 -13.86
N TYR A 23 0.40 14.77 -14.39
CA TYR A 23 0.95 16.10 -14.15
C TYR A 23 0.14 17.15 -14.93
N VAL A 24 -0.22 18.23 -14.25
CA VAL A 24 -0.90 19.38 -14.83
C VAL A 24 0.07 20.55 -14.80
N PRO A 25 0.56 21.02 -15.96
CA PRO A 25 1.48 22.15 -16.01
C PRO A 25 0.79 23.45 -15.62
N ASP A 26 1.58 24.46 -15.30
CA ASP A 26 1.11 25.84 -15.16
C ASP A 26 0.42 26.31 -16.45
N ALA A 27 -0.61 27.13 -16.28
CA ALA A 27 -1.18 27.85 -17.42
C ALA A 27 -0.17 28.87 -17.97
N PRO A 28 -0.26 29.26 -19.25
CA PRO A 28 0.61 30.28 -19.81
C PRO A 28 0.63 31.55 -18.94
N ASN A 29 1.83 32.09 -18.69
CA ASN A 29 2.08 33.26 -17.84
C ASN A 29 1.69 33.12 -16.36
N THR A 30 1.59 31.88 -15.84
CA THR A 30 1.42 31.61 -14.40
C THR A 30 2.59 30.78 -13.87
N PHE A 31 2.88 30.89 -12.57
CA PHE A 31 3.96 30.15 -11.92
C PHE A 31 3.46 29.52 -10.61
N GLY A 32 3.76 28.24 -10.40
CA GLY A 32 3.58 27.56 -9.12
C GLY A 32 2.20 26.94 -8.88
N PHE A 33 1.32 26.93 -9.88
CA PHE A 33 0.01 26.27 -9.89
C PHE A 33 0.06 24.84 -10.46
N ALA A 34 1.21 24.42 -10.99
CA ALA A 34 1.45 23.06 -11.40
C ALA A 34 1.15 22.10 -10.25
N HIS A 35 0.43 21.03 -10.56
CA HIS A 35 -0.05 20.06 -9.57
C HIS A 35 -0.21 18.69 -10.22
N TYR A 36 -0.47 17.69 -9.38
CA TYR A 36 -0.87 16.37 -9.84
C TYR A 36 -2.35 16.16 -9.55
N ARG A 37 -3.02 15.45 -10.46
CA ARG A 37 -4.38 14.96 -10.26
C ARG A 37 -4.44 13.47 -10.57
N LEU A 38 -5.45 12.79 -10.06
CA LEU A 38 -5.74 11.42 -10.44
C LEU A 38 -6.05 11.37 -11.95
N THR A 39 -5.44 10.40 -12.64
CA THR A 39 -5.70 10.13 -14.05
C THR A 39 -7.12 9.58 -14.24
N ASN A 40 -7.53 8.66 -13.36
CA ASN A 40 -8.86 8.07 -13.34
C ASN A 40 -9.82 8.88 -12.47
N LYS A 41 -11.11 8.56 -12.57
CA LYS A 41 -12.16 9.21 -11.77
C LYS A 41 -11.94 8.94 -10.29
N LYS A 42 -12.28 9.94 -9.47
CA LYS A 42 -12.12 9.85 -8.02
C LYS A 42 -12.94 8.70 -7.44
N GLU A 43 -14.13 8.46 -7.98
CA GLU A 43 -15.06 7.43 -7.53
C GLU A 43 -14.48 6.02 -7.75
N ASP A 44 -13.80 5.78 -8.87
CA ASP A 44 -13.16 4.50 -9.18
C ASP A 44 -12.01 4.23 -8.20
N VAL A 45 -11.20 5.25 -7.94
CA VAL A 45 -10.08 5.18 -6.97
C VAL A 45 -10.61 4.95 -5.55
N GLN A 46 -11.68 5.64 -5.17
CA GLN A 46 -12.33 5.47 -3.86
C GLN A 46 -13.02 4.11 -3.71
N GLY A 47 -13.49 3.50 -4.79
CA GLY A 47 -14.06 2.16 -4.77
C GLY A 47 -13.02 1.07 -4.50
N GLU A 48 -11.78 1.25 -4.98
CA GLU A 48 -10.70 0.26 -4.79
C GLU A 48 -9.87 0.52 -3.53
N ALA A 49 -9.80 1.78 -3.05
CA ALA A 49 -9.00 2.15 -1.88
C ALA A 49 -9.27 1.29 -0.63
N PRO A 50 -10.53 1.02 -0.20
CA PRO A 50 -10.79 0.23 1.00
C PRO A 50 -10.24 -1.20 0.92
N ILE A 51 -10.20 -1.79 -0.28
CA ILE A 51 -9.66 -3.14 -0.49
C ILE A 51 -8.13 -3.11 -0.33
N ALA A 52 -7.48 -2.10 -0.92
CA ALA A 52 -6.04 -1.91 -0.75
C ALA A 52 -5.69 -1.61 0.71
N GLU A 53 -6.45 -0.76 1.39
CA GLU A 53 -6.25 -0.41 2.80
C GLU A 53 -6.29 -1.64 3.72
N GLN A 54 -7.22 -2.58 3.50
CA GLN A 54 -7.25 -3.83 4.28
C GLN A 54 -5.99 -4.69 4.09
N VAL A 55 -5.43 -4.70 2.88
CA VAL A 55 -4.15 -5.38 2.61
C VAL A 55 -3.01 -4.63 3.31
N LEU A 56 -2.97 -3.30 3.19
CA LEU A 56 -1.95 -2.46 3.83
C LEU A 56 -1.96 -2.59 5.36
N ASP A 57 -3.14 -2.66 5.97
CA ASP A 57 -3.31 -2.81 7.42
C ASP A 57 -2.72 -4.11 7.95
N ARG A 58 -2.68 -5.14 7.09
CA ARG A 58 -2.12 -6.43 7.43
C ARG A 58 -0.62 -6.53 7.12
N VAL A 59 -0.16 -5.93 6.03
CA VAL A 59 1.23 -6.03 5.55
C VAL A 59 2.14 -4.98 6.19
N LEU A 60 1.61 -3.79 6.45
CA LEU A 60 2.38 -2.64 6.89
C LEU A 60 1.57 -1.82 7.91
N PRO A 61 1.25 -2.35 9.10
CA PRO A 61 0.22 -1.80 10.02
C PRO A 61 0.36 -0.30 10.33
N ASP A 62 1.60 0.21 10.39
CA ASP A 62 1.88 1.61 10.73
C ASP A 62 1.87 2.56 9.52
N TRP A 63 1.52 2.09 8.32
CA TRP A 63 1.59 2.86 7.07
C TRP A 63 0.83 4.18 7.12
N ARG A 64 -0.24 4.28 7.92
CA ARG A 64 -1.04 5.50 8.06
C ARG A 64 -0.32 6.60 8.81
N THR A 65 0.60 6.25 9.69
CA THR A 65 1.31 7.19 10.59
C THR A 65 2.81 7.20 10.35
N ALA A 66 3.30 6.37 9.43
CA ALA A 66 4.71 6.26 9.11
C ALA A 66 5.28 7.60 8.62
N ASP A 67 6.47 7.92 9.11
CA ASP A 67 7.20 9.14 8.77
C ASP A 67 7.98 8.91 7.47
N TRP A 68 7.30 9.08 6.34
CA TRP A 68 7.89 9.03 5.00
C TRP A 68 7.88 10.40 4.36
N GLU A 69 8.86 10.66 3.50
CA GLU A 69 8.93 11.90 2.74
C GLU A 69 7.64 12.11 1.93
N GLN A 70 6.92 13.19 2.24
CA GLN A 70 5.69 13.54 1.54
C GLN A 70 6.02 14.25 0.22
N PRO A 71 5.66 13.68 -0.94
CA PRO A 71 5.80 14.39 -2.20
C PRO A 71 4.79 15.54 -2.28
N SER A 72 5.25 16.66 -2.81
CA SER A 72 4.43 17.87 -2.96
C SER A 72 3.26 17.65 -3.93
N LYS A 73 2.06 18.08 -3.53
CA LYS A 73 0.85 18.16 -4.37
C LYS A 73 0.42 16.84 -5.03
N GLN A 74 0.76 15.69 -4.44
CA GLN A 74 0.32 14.38 -4.95
C GLN A 74 -0.86 13.85 -4.13
N PRO A 75 -2.05 13.64 -4.73
CA PRO A 75 -3.16 13.02 -4.03
C PRO A 75 -2.86 11.55 -3.69
N LEU A 76 -3.37 11.09 -2.55
CA LEU A 76 -3.19 9.70 -2.07
C LEU A 76 -1.72 9.23 -2.02
N TRP A 77 -0.78 10.17 -1.84
CA TRP A 77 0.65 9.87 -1.87
C TRP A 77 1.01 8.75 -0.88
N ARG A 78 0.44 8.79 0.34
CA ARG A 78 0.74 7.82 1.40
C ARG A 78 0.21 6.43 1.05
N HIS A 79 -1.02 6.33 0.54
CA HIS A 79 -1.60 5.06 0.08
C HIS A 79 -0.77 4.44 -1.05
N ARG A 80 -0.36 5.25 -2.03
CA ARG A 80 0.46 4.79 -3.16
C ARG A 80 1.84 4.34 -2.70
N GLU A 81 2.49 5.11 -1.83
CA GLU A 81 3.79 4.75 -1.25
C GLU A 81 3.69 3.46 -0.41
N ALA A 82 2.67 3.35 0.44
CA ALA A 82 2.39 2.14 1.22
C ALA A 82 2.16 0.93 0.31
N ALA A 83 1.41 1.08 -0.79
CA ALA A 83 1.16 0.01 -1.75
C ALA A 83 2.45 -0.47 -2.43
N ASN A 84 3.33 0.44 -2.87
CA ASN A 84 4.63 0.06 -3.43
C ASN A 84 5.49 -0.71 -2.41
N ARG A 85 5.57 -0.22 -1.17
CA ARG A 85 6.32 -0.87 -0.09
C ARG A 85 5.75 -2.23 0.26
N ALA A 86 4.43 -2.33 0.38
CA ALA A 86 3.75 -3.59 0.68
C ALA A 86 3.92 -4.62 -0.43
N ILE A 87 3.90 -4.22 -1.72
CA ILE A 87 4.23 -5.12 -2.82
C ILE A 87 5.67 -5.63 -2.69
N ALA A 88 6.64 -4.76 -2.44
CA ALA A 88 8.04 -5.16 -2.27
C ALA A 88 8.21 -6.14 -1.10
N LEU A 89 7.55 -5.89 0.03
CA LEU A 89 7.58 -6.79 1.19
C LEU A 89 6.96 -8.15 0.87
N LEU A 90 5.82 -8.18 0.19
CA LEU A 90 5.16 -9.43 -0.20
C LEU A 90 5.99 -10.21 -1.24
N GLU A 91 6.61 -9.54 -2.20
CA GLU A 91 7.45 -10.19 -3.21
C GLU A 91 8.76 -10.75 -2.61
N THR A 92 9.27 -10.13 -1.54
CA THR A 92 10.53 -10.52 -0.88
C THR A 92 10.33 -11.33 0.40
N GLU A 93 9.10 -11.58 0.83
CA GLU A 93 8.80 -12.21 2.12
C GLU A 93 9.56 -13.52 2.35
N GLN A 94 9.57 -14.42 1.35
CA GLN A 94 10.32 -15.68 1.45
C GLN A 94 11.83 -15.45 1.53
N GLU A 95 12.37 -14.55 0.71
CA GLU A 95 13.79 -14.21 0.70
C GLU A 95 14.23 -13.56 2.03
N LEU A 96 13.40 -12.69 2.59
CA LEU A 96 13.64 -12.04 3.88
C LEU A 96 13.59 -13.07 5.02
N LEU A 97 12.62 -14.00 5.00
CA LEU A 97 12.56 -15.09 5.97
C LEU A 97 13.83 -15.96 5.92
N ASP A 98 14.25 -16.32 4.70
CA ASP A 98 15.40 -17.20 4.48
C ASP A 98 16.74 -16.54 4.86
N ASN A 99 16.89 -15.23 4.62
CA ASN A 99 18.17 -14.52 4.81
C ASN A 99 18.28 -13.74 6.13
N LEU A 100 17.17 -13.19 6.62
CA LEU A 100 17.15 -12.40 7.87
C LEU A 100 16.74 -13.23 9.07
N GLY A 101 16.33 -14.49 8.88
CA GLY A 101 15.99 -15.40 9.97
C GLY A 101 14.83 -14.91 10.84
N THR A 102 14.01 -13.98 10.35
CA THR A 102 12.80 -13.52 11.04
C THR A 102 11.67 -14.54 10.90
N GLY A 103 11.96 -15.81 11.18
CA GLY A 103 10.95 -16.82 11.46
C GLY A 103 10.30 -16.57 12.81
N ALA A 104 9.82 -15.35 13.07
CA ALA A 104 8.88 -15.12 14.15
C ALA A 104 7.53 -15.67 13.66
N PRO A 105 7.00 -16.74 14.25
CA PRO A 105 5.70 -17.26 13.86
C PRO A 105 4.66 -16.17 14.12
N GLU A 106 4.01 -15.66 13.08
CA GLU A 106 2.75 -14.95 13.28
C GLU A 106 1.70 -15.94 13.77
N LEU A 107 1.47 -15.90 15.09
CA LEU A 107 0.17 -16.13 15.71
C LEU A 107 -0.45 -17.52 15.49
N ASP A 108 0.05 -18.50 16.24
CA ASP A 108 -0.86 -19.50 16.84
C ASP A 108 -0.99 -19.23 18.34
N ALA A 109 -1.67 -18.13 18.66
CA ALA A 109 -2.13 -17.85 20.03
C ALA A 109 -3.47 -18.55 20.32
N SER A 110 -3.83 -19.63 19.61
CA SER A 110 -5.14 -20.27 19.76
C SER A 110 -5.12 -21.79 19.91
N THR A 111 -3.95 -22.43 20.00
CA THR A 111 -3.89 -23.85 20.37
C THR A 111 -3.25 -24.09 21.74
N MET A 112 -3.64 -23.30 22.76
CA MET A 112 -3.52 -23.76 24.14
C MET A 112 -4.67 -24.73 24.43
N HIS A 113 -4.39 -26.03 24.33
CA HIS A 113 -5.31 -27.06 24.78
C HIS A 113 -5.67 -26.84 26.27
N PRO A 114 -6.94 -27.09 26.67
CA PRO A 114 -7.31 -27.06 28.07
C PRO A 114 -6.63 -28.24 28.76
N TRP A 115 -5.81 -27.96 29.76
CA TRP A 115 -5.39 -28.97 30.72
C TRP A 115 -6.21 -28.74 32.00
N VAL A 116 -7.13 -29.71 32.20
CA VAL A 116 -7.88 -30.11 33.40
C VAL A 116 -7.85 -29.17 34.61
#